data_AF-A0A1G6Z8T0-F1
#
_entry.id   AF-A0A1G6Z8T0-F1
#
_cell.length_a   1.000
_cell.length_b   1.000
_cell.length_c   1.000
_cell.angle_alpha   90.00
_cell.angle_beta   90.00
_cell.angle_gamma   90.00
#
_symmetry.space_group_name_H-M   'P 1'
#
loop_
_entity.id
_entity.type
_entity.pdbx_description
1 polymer ?
#
loop_
_entity_poly.entity_id
_entity_poly.type
_entity_poly.pdbx_seq_one_letter_code
_entity_poly.pdbx_strand_id
1 'polypeptide(L)'
;MKPNNTKERSQAFARFLLFFLLTIALIVTTIFFGIRIPYAENEKLREQLAIIEKENEFRDHFAGNMQQAQSLLDTVNMDPAKSGLIDGRITQKIQEMDAQLNRNSTSSKEIYSQIIKALNNTQTDKKGLRAASSKDSVVAMYNAQVQELKNSLTKWQDSYKQLEMQNLLLRQK
;
A
#
# COMPACT_ATOMS: atom_id res chain seq x y z
N MET A 1 -51.92 23.65 -78.11
CA MET A 1 -52.85 24.08 -77.02
C MET A 1 -52.05 24.21 -75.73
N LYS A 2 -52.03 25.38 -75.09
CA LYS A 2 -51.44 25.52 -73.75
C LYS A 2 -52.45 24.94 -72.74
N PRO A 3 -52.06 23.97 -71.89
CA PRO A 3 -52.96 23.41 -70.92
C PRO A 3 -53.39 24.49 -69.91
N ASN A 4 -54.70 24.62 -69.71
CA ASN A 4 -55.31 25.67 -68.88
C ASN A 4 -54.96 25.51 -67.37
N ASN A 5 -54.39 24.35 -66.99
CA ASN A 5 -53.99 24.04 -65.63
C ASN A 5 -52.47 24.19 -65.37
N THR A 6 -51.84 25.21 -65.92
CA THR A 6 -50.40 25.45 -65.70
C THR A 6 -50.10 26.02 -64.31
N LYS A 7 -51.04 26.78 -63.72
CA LYS A 7 -50.89 27.38 -62.38
C LYS A 7 -51.06 26.38 -61.23
N GLU A 8 -52.04 25.47 -61.27
CA GLU A 8 -52.18 24.49 -60.19
C GLU A 8 -51.06 23.45 -60.27
N ARG A 9 -50.59 23.11 -61.48
CA ARG A 9 -49.43 22.22 -61.66
C ARG A 9 -48.15 22.79 -61.05
N SER A 10 -47.88 24.09 -61.22
CA SER A 10 -46.69 24.71 -60.62
C SER A 10 -46.79 24.82 -59.10
N GLN A 11 -47.97 25.13 -58.55
CA GLN A 11 -48.19 25.13 -57.11
C GLN A 11 -48.10 23.72 -56.50
N ALA A 12 -48.68 22.71 -57.15
CA ALA A 12 -48.58 21.32 -56.71
C ALA A 12 -47.13 20.84 -56.73
N PHE A 13 -46.38 21.19 -57.79
CA PHE A 13 -44.95 20.88 -57.88
C PHE A 13 -44.13 21.60 -56.81
N ALA A 14 -44.39 22.88 -56.54
CA ALA A 14 -43.70 23.63 -55.49
C ALA A 14 -43.97 23.04 -54.10
N ARG A 15 -45.22 22.65 -53.80
CA ARG A 15 -45.57 21.96 -52.56
C ARG A 15 -44.87 20.61 -52.45
N PHE A 16 -44.88 19.81 -53.53
CA PHE A 16 -44.17 18.54 -53.59
C PHE A 16 -42.66 18.73 -53.34
N LEU A 17 -42.04 19.68 -54.02
CA LEU A 17 -40.61 19.96 -53.88
C LEU A 17 -40.26 20.41 -52.45
N LEU A 18 -41.11 21.23 -51.84
CA LEU A 18 -40.94 21.65 -50.45
C LEU A 18 -40.99 20.44 -49.51
N PHE A 19 -42.04 19.62 -49.59
CA PHE A 19 -42.16 18.43 -48.75
C PHE A 19 -41.02 17.44 -48.98
N PHE A 20 -40.57 17.28 -50.23
CA PHE A 20 -39.43 16.43 -50.58
C PHE A 20 -38.12 16.91 -49.97
N LEU A 21 -37.84 18.22 -50.01
CA LEU A 21 -36.66 18.78 -49.36
C LEU A 21 -36.74 18.64 -47.84
N LEU A 22 -37.95 18.81 -47.28
CA LEU A 22 -38.19 18.69 -45.83
C LEU A 22 -37.97 17.25 -45.35
N THR A 23 -38.44 16.25 -46.10
CA THR A 23 -38.20 14.83 -45.77
C THR A 23 -36.73 14.44 -45.92
N ILE A 24 -36.04 14.92 -46.97
CA ILE A 24 -34.59 14.71 -47.10
C ILE A 24 -33.84 15.33 -45.91
N ALA A 25 -34.15 16.58 -45.56
CA ALA A 25 -33.52 17.26 -44.43
C ALA A 25 -33.76 16.51 -43.12
N LEU A 26 -34.97 16.00 -42.90
CA LEU A 26 -35.30 15.17 -41.74
C LEU A 26 -34.43 13.90 -41.72
N ILE A 27 -34.39 13.15 -42.82
CA ILE A 27 -33.62 11.89 -42.93
C ILE A 27 -32.13 12.13 -42.68
N VAL A 28 -31.55 13.16 -43.32
CA VAL A 28 -30.13 13.51 -43.14
C VAL A 28 -29.85 13.89 -41.69
N THR A 29 -30.74 14.66 -41.07
CA THR A 29 -30.62 15.06 -39.66
C THR A 29 -30.66 13.84 -38.75
N THR A 30 -31.63 12.93 -38.95
CA THR A 30 -31.75 11.69 -38.16
C THR A 30 -30.52 10.80 -38.31
N ILE A 31 -30.00 10.62 -39.52
CA ILE A 31 -28.78 9.83 -39.77
C ILE A 31 -27.57 10.51 -39.11
N PHE A 32 -27.43 11.83 -39.25
CA PHE A 32 -26.32 12.58 -38.68
C PHE A 32 -26.28 12.47 -37.15
N PHE A 33 -27.41 12.70 -36.47
CA PHE A 33 -27.49 12.56 -35.02
C PHE A 33 -27.39 11.09 -34.57
N GLY A 34 -27.99 10.16 -35.31
CA GLY A 34 -27.93 8.72 -35.02
C GLY A 34 -26.53 8.12 -35.11
N ILE A 35 -25.65 8.70 -35.93
CA ILE A 35 -24.26 8.23 -36.07
C ILE A 35 -23.31 8.98 -35.13
N ARG A 36 -23.44 10.31 -35.02
CA ARG A 36 -22.45 11.14 -34.31
C ARG A 36 -22.53 11.02 -32.79
N ILE A 37 -23.73 10.84 -32.23
CA ILE A 37 -23.92 10.69 -30.78
C ILE A 37 -23.23 9.41 -30.26
N PRO A 38 -23.42 8.22 -30.87
CA PRO A 38 -22.72 7.01 -30.46
C PRO A 38 -21.19 7.11 -30.50
N TYR A 39 -20.62 7.85 -31.46
CA TYR A 39 -19.17 8.03 -31.52
C TYR A 39 -18.63 8.86 -30.36
N ALA A 40 -19.29 9.97 -30.03
CA ALA A 40 -18.89 10.81 -28.90
C ALA A 40 -19.03 10.08 -27.55
N GLU A 41 -20.09 9.30 -27.37
CA GLU A 41 -20.27 8.46 -26.17
C GLU A 41 -19.19 7.38 -26.07
N ASN A 42 -18.90 6.68 -27.17
CA ASN A 42 -17.86 5.66 -27.22
C ASN A 42 -16.48 6.24 -26.92
N GLU A 43 -16.18 7.45 -27.40
CA GLU A 43 -14.91 8.12 -27.13
C GLU A 43 -14.75 8.48 -25.65
N LYS A 44 -15.81 9.02 -25.03
CA LYS A 44 -15.83 9.29 -23.59
C LYS A 44 -15.73 8.01 -22.75
N LEU A 45 -16.40 6.93 -23.17
CA LEU A 45 -16.29 5.62 -22.49
C LEU A 45 -14.87 5.06 -22.57
N ARG A 46 -14.20 5.19 -23.72
CA ARG A 46 -12.80 4.78 -23.89
C ARG A 46 -11.85 5.60 -23.00
N GLU A 47 -12.08 6.90 -22.89
CA GLU A 47 -11.30 7.76 -22.00
C GLU A 47 -11.48 7.35 -20.52
N GLN A 48 -12.72 7.08 -20.10
CA GLN A 48 -13.00 6.59 -18.75
C GLN A 48 -12.37 5.22 -18.48
N LEU A 49 -12.43 4.30 -19.44
CA LEU A 49 -11.78 3.00 -19.34
C LEU A 49 -10.27 3.14 -19.17
N ALA A 50 -9.62 4.02 -19.94
CA ALA A 50 -8.19 4.26 -19.83
C ALA A 50 -7.77 4.84 -18.47
N ILE A 51 -8.63 5.65 -17.84
CA ILE A 51 -8.40 6.17 -16.48
C ILE A 51 -8.52 5.03 -15.45
N ILE A 52 -9.56 4.20 -15.57
CA ILE A 52 -9.78 3.06 -14.67
C ILE A 52 -8.66 2.03 -14.80
N GLU A 53 -8.20 1.74 -16.02
CA GLU A 53 -7.12 0.80 -16.26
C GLU A 53 -5.81 1.26 -15.59
N LYS A 54 -5.45 2.54 -15.74
CA LYS A 54 -4.32 3.13 -15.01
C LYS A 54 -4.47 3.07 -13.49
N GLU A 55 -5.68 3.30 -12.97
CA GLU A 55 -5.93 3.20 -11.54
C GLU A 55 -5.81 1.76 -11.04
N ASN A 56 -6.27 0.78 -11.82
CA ASN A 56 -6.12 -0.64 -11.50
C ASN A 56 -4.65 -1.09 -11.54
N GLU A 57 -3.89 -0.72 -12.57
CA GLU A 57 -2.45 -1.01 -12.64
C GLU A 57 -1.72 -0.46 -11.42
N PHE A 58 -2.00 0.78 -11.04
CA PHE A 58 -1.44 1.37 -9.82
C PHE A 58 -1.80 0.55 -8.57
N ARG A 59 -3.08 0.17 -8.42
CA ARG A 59 -3.57 -0.61 -7.27
C ARG A 59 -2.89 -1.96 -7.17
N ASP A 60 -2.77 -2.68 -8.28
CA ASP A 60 -2.17 -4.02 -8.31
C ASP A 60 -0.68 -3.95 -7.95
N HIS A 61 0.03 -2.99 -8.52
CA HIS A 61 1.45 -2.78 -8.20
C HIS A 61 1.66 -2.36 -6.74
N PHE A 62 0.85 -1.44 -6.23
CA PHE A 62 0.91 -1.01 -4.83
C PHE A 62 0.62 -2.18 -3.89
N ALA A 63 -0.45 -2.94 -4.15
CA ALA A 63 -0.84 -4.10 -3.36
C ALA A 63 0.24 -5.18 -3.35
N GLY A 64 0.87 -5.44 -4.50
CA GLY A 64 1.99 -6.39 -4.59
C GLY A 64 3.19 -5.99 -3.72
N ASN A 65 3.56 -4.70 -3.73
CA ASN A 65 4.63 -4.19 -2.87
C ASN A 65 4.26 -4.22 -1.39
N MET A 66 3.01 -3.89 -1.06
CA MET A 66 2.48 -3.96 0.30
C MET A 66 2.54 -5.39 0.85
N GLN A 67 2.08 -6.38 0.08
CA GLN A 67 2.10 -7.79 0.49
C GLN A 67 3.53 -8.29 0.72
N GLN A 68 4.48 -7.89 -0.13
CA GLN A 68 5.89 -8.22 0.06
C GLN A 68 6.47 -7.57 1.31
N ALA A 69 6.19 -6.29 1.55
CA ALA A 69 6.62 -5.60 2.77
C ALA A 69 6.05 -6.28 4.03
N GLN A 70 4.79 -6.69 4.00
CA GLN A 70 4.13 -7.39 5.10
C GLN A 70 4.78 -8.77 5.37
N SER A 71 5.02 -9.56 4.32
CA SER A 71 5.71 -10.86 4.45
C SER A 71 7.12 -10.72 5.04
N LEU A 72 7.85 -9.66 4.65
CA LEU A 72 9.16 -9.36 5.24
C LEU A 72 9.03 -8.94 6.71
N LEU A 73 8.03 -8.12 7.06
CA LEU A 73 7.74 -7.73 8.44
C LEU A 73 7.38 -8.92 9.33
N ASP A 74 6.72 -9.94 8.78
CA ASP A 74 6.38 -11.16 9.53
C ASP A 74 7.62 -12.01 9.83
N THR A 75 8.64 -11.96 8.96
CA THR A 75 9.84 -12.81 9.06
C THR A 75 11.05 -12.10 9.67
N VAL A 76 11.08 -10.76 9.75
CA VAL A 76 12.24 -9.95 10.17
C VAL A 76 12.81 -10.31 11.55
N ASN A 77 11.98 -10.84 12.46
CA ASN A 77 12.37 -11.22 13.81
C ASN A 77 12.70 -12.72 13.97
N MET A 78 12.55 -13.53 12.92
CA MET A 78 12.83 -14.98 12.99
C MET A 78 14.32 -15.29 13.07
N ASP A 79 15.15 -14.49 12.39
CA ASP A 79 16.60 -14.67 12.33
C ASP A 79 17.30 -13.33 12.63
N PRO A 80 17.83 -13.15 13.87
CA PRO A 80 18.51 -11.93 14.26
C PRO A 80 19.67 -11.54 13.33
N ALA A 81 20.40 -12.52 12.77
CA ALA A 81 21.55 -12.27 11.90
C ALA A 81 21.13 -11.71 10.54
N LYS A 82 19.93 -12.06 10.05
CA LYS A 82 19.39 -11.55 8.77
C LYS A 82 18.50 -10.33 8.94
N SER A 83 18.13 -9.99 10.18
CA SER A 83 17.16 -8.95 10.47
C SER A 83 17.51 -7.58 9.87
N GLY A 84 18.80 -7.20 9.86
CA GLY A 84 19.25 -5.95 9.22
C GLY A 84 19.10 -5.93 7.69
N LEU A 85 19.34 -7.07 7.02
CA LEU A 85 19.11 -7.20 5.59
C LEU A 85 17.60 -7.15 5.27
N ILE A 86 16.78 -7.83 6.06
CA ILE A 86 15.33 -7.85 5.90
C ILE A 86 14.75 -6.44 6.14
N ASP A 87 15.24 -5.71 7.15
CA ASP A 87 14.90 -4.31 7.39
C ASP A 87 15.17 -3.44 6.14
N GLY A 88 16.34 -3.60 5.52
CA GLY A 88 16.66 -2.87 4.29
C GLY A 88 15.68 -3.17 3.15
N ARG A 89 15.26 -4.43 2.99
CA ARG A 89 14.28 -4.83 1.97
C ARG A 89 12.88 -4.28 2.27
N ILE A 90 12.47 -4.23 3.53
CA ILE A 90 11.20 -3.61 3.94
C ILE A 90 11.22 -2.13 3.57
N THR A 91 12.30 -1.42 3.93
CA THR A 91 12.46 0.00 3.61
C THR A 91 12.42 0.25 2.11
N GLN A 92 13.09 -0.59 1.31
CA GLN A 92 13.02 -0.51 -0.15
C GLN A 92 11.58 -0.65 -0.66
N LYS A 93 10.81 -1.64 -0.19
CA LYS A 93 9.42 -1.84 -0.62
C LYS A 93 8.52 -0.66 -0.26
N ILE A 94 8.73 -0.07 0.91
CA ILE A 94 8.03 1.13 1.36
C ILE A 94 8.39 2.33 0.45
N GLN A 95 9.66 2.52 0.10
CA GLN A 95 10.10 3.57 -0.82
C GLN A 95 9.55 3.38 -2.23
N GLU A 96 9.45 2.13 -2.72
CA GLU A 96 8.82 1.82 -4.00
C GLU A 96 7.34 2.23 -4.01
N MET A 97 6.60 1.94 -2.94
CA MET A 97 5.20 2.39 -2.79
C MET A 97 5.08 3.91 -2.73
N ASP A 98 5.96 4.59 -2.00
CA ASP A 98 5.97 6.06 -1.91
C ASP A 98 6.28 6.70 -3.28
N ALA A 99 7.26 6.15 -4.01
CA ALA A 99 7.57 6.59 -5.37
C ALA A 99 6.40 6.36 -6.33
N GLN A 100 5.69 5.22 -6.23
CA GLN A 100 4.49 4.94 -7.02
C GLN A 100 3.38 5.94 -6.71
N LEU A 101 3.15 6.25 -5.43
CA LEU A 101 2.13 7.21 -4.99
C LEU A 101 2.40 8.62 -5.51
N ASN A 102 3.67 9.03 -5.53
CA ASN A 102 4.09 10.34 -6.02
C ASN A 102 3.98 10.48 -7.55
N ARG A 103 4.23 9.40 -8.29
CA ARG A 103 4.17 9.40 -9.77
C ARG A 103 2.75 9.33 -10.32
N ASN A 104 1.82 8.74 -9.59
CA ASN A 104 0.46 8.49 -10.07
C ASN A 104 -0.55 9.48 -9.49
N SER A 105 -1.49 9.93 -10.32
CA SER A 105 -2.67 10.70 -9.88
C SER A 105 -3.77 9.73 -9.43
N THR A 106 -3.61 9.09 -8.27
CA THR A 106 -4.68 8.27 -7.68
C THR A 106 -5.69 9.14 -6.92
N SER A 107 -6.97 8.76 -6.96
CA SER A 107 -8.06 9.43 -6.25
C SER A 107 -7.89 9.41 -4.72
N SER A 108 -7.21 8.38 -4.20
CA SER A 108 -7.20 8.03 -2.79
C SER A 108 -5.81 8.16 -2.15
N LYS A 109 -5.04 9.19 -2.52
CA LYS A 109 -3.64 9.36 -2.08
C LYS A 109 -3.46 9.27 -0.56
N GLU A 110 -4.40 9.84 0.18
CA GLU A 110 -4.38 9.86 1.64
C GLU A 110 -4.39 8.44 2.22
N ILE A 111 -5.21 7.53 1.69
CA ILE A 111 -5.29 6.15 2.17
C ILE A 111 -3.97 5.42 1.94
N TYR A 112 -3.39 5.53 0.75
CA TYR A 112 -2.10 4.91 0.45
C TYR A 112 -0.96 5.48 1.31
N SER A 113 -0.97 6.78 1.56
CA SER A 113 -0.02 7.44 2.48
C SER A 113 -0.15 6.89 3.90
N GLN A 114 -1.37 6.70 4.40
CA GLN A 114 -1.61 6.10 5.72
C GLN A 114 -1.12 4.65 5.79
N ILE A 115 -1.30 3.87 4.73
CA ILE A 115 -0.76 2.49 4.66
C ILE A 115 0.77 2.50 4.72
N ILE A 116 1.43 3.35 3.93
CA ILE A 116 2.89 3.53 3.95
C ILE A 116 3.37 3.90 5.35
N LYS A 117 2.69 4.84 6.01
CA LYS A 117 2.98 5.25 7.38
C LYS A 117 2.82 4.10 8.38
N ALA A 118 1.75 3.32 8.27
CA ALA A 118 1.50 2.17 9.12
C ALA A 118 2.59 1.09 8.99
N LEU A 119 3.05 0.81 7.77
CA LEU A 119 4.15 -0.12 7.52
C LEU A 119 5.47 0.39 8.12
N ASN A 120 5.79 1.68 7.95
CA ASN A 120 6.96 2.30 8.56
C ASN A 120 6.94 2.23 10.10
N ASN A 121 5.78 2.53 10.70
CA ASN A 121 5.61 2.43 12.14
C ASN A 121 5.80 0.98 12.61
N THR A 122 5.19 0.02 11.91
CA THR A 122 5.32 -1.42 12.23
C THR A 122 6.78 -1.88 12.14
N GLN A 123 7.52 -1.44 11.12
CA GLN A 123 8.96 -1.72 11.00
C GLN A 123 9.73 -1.17 12.20
N THR A 124 9.47 0.09 12.55
CA THR A 124 10.11 0.78 13.67
C THR A 124 9.81 0.08 14.99
N ASP A 125 8.55 -0.28 15.23
CA ASP A 125 8.11 -0.98 16.43
C ASP A 125 8.78 -2.35 16.55
N LYS A 126 8.82 -3.14 15.47
CA LYS A 126 9.51 -4.45 15.46
C LYS A 126 11.00 -4.32 15.73
N LYS A 127 11.65 -3.27 15.20
CA LYS A 127 13.06 -2.96 15.50
C LYS A 127 13.25 -2.58 16.96
N GLY A 128 12.35 -1.77 17.52
CA GLY A 128 12.32 -1.40 18.94
C GLY A 128 12.17 -2.62 19.86
N LEU A 129 11.22 -3.51 19.54
CA LEU A 129 10.99 -4.75 20.30
C LEU A 129 12.21 -5.67 20.30
N ARG A 130 12.89 -5.83 19.16
CA ARG A 130 14.17 -6.59 19.10
C ARG A 130 15.24 -5.97 20.01
N ALA A 131 15.38 -4.65 19.97
CA ALA A 131 16.36 -3.95 20.79
C ALA A 131 16.03 -3.97 22.29
N ALA A 132 14.75 -4.05 22.67
CA ALA A 132 14.31 -4.23 24.05
C ALA A 132 14.55 -5.67 24.53
N SER A 133 14.15 -6.66 23.73
CA SER A 133 14.32 -8.08 24.07
C SER A 133 15.79 -8.46 24.29
N SER A 134 16.70 -7.91 23.49
CA SER A 134 18.13 -8.14 23.70
C SER A 134 18.62 -7.53 25.03
N LYS A 135 18.15 -6.34 25.42
CA LYS A 135 18.48 -5.73 26.72
C LYS A 135 17.98 -6.54 27.90
N ASP A 136 16.74 -7.02 27.86
CA ASP A 136 16.17 -7.83 28.94
C ASP A 136 16.94 -9.14 29.15
N SER A 137 17.38 -9.78 28.05
CA SER A 137 18.23 -10.98 28.12
C SER A 137 19.58 -10.71 28.81
N VAL A 138 20.20 -9.56 28.54
CA VAL A 138 21.48 -9.15 29.14
C VAL A 138 21.29 -8.81 30.62
N VAL A 139 20.20 -8.12 30.98
CA VAL A 139 19.86 -7.81 32.37
C VAL A 139 19.63 -9.10 33.17
N ALA A 140 18.88 -10.06 32.62
CA ALA A 140 18.66 -11.36 33.25
C ALA A 140 19.98 -12.10 33.49
N MET A 141 20.89 -12.10 32.51
CA MET A 141 22.21 -12.73 32.63
C MET A 141 23.07 -12.08 33.73
N TYR A 142 23.13 -10.75 33.79
CA TYR A 142 23.86 -10.06 34.86
C TYR A 142 23.26 -10.31 36.24
N ASN A 143 21.93 -10.34 36.37
CA ASN A 143 21.27 -10.65 37.63
C ASN A 143 21.60 -12.07 38.11
N ALA A 144 21.68 -13.05 37.20
CA ALA A 144 22.10 -14.41 37.53
C ALA A 144 23.56 -14.45 38.02
N GLN A 145 24.48 -13.74 37.34
CA GLN A 145 25.88 -13.64 37.79
C GLN A 145 26.01 -12.97 39.16
N VAL A 146 25.25 -11.91 39.41
CA VAL A 146 25.23 -11.23 40.72
C VAL A 146 24.76 -12.18 41.81
N GLN A 147 23.74 -13.00 41.55
CA GLN A 147 23.29 -13.99 42.52
C GLN A 147 24.32 -15.08 42.77
N GLU A 148 24.99 -15.57 41.73
CA GLU A 148 26.05 -16.58 41.88
C GLU A 148 27.24 -16.04 42.68
N LEU A 149 27.65 -14.80 42.43
CA LEU A 149 28.69 -14.12 43.19
C LEU A 149 28.29 -13.92 44.65
N LYS A 150 27.04 -13.54 44.93
CA LYS A 150 26.52 -13.44 46.30
C LYS A 150 26.56 -14.79 47.02
N ASN A 151 26.10 -15.86 46.36
CA ASN A 151 26.13 -17.20 46.93
C ASN A 151 27.55 -17.66 47.22
N SER A 152 28.48 -17.39 46.30
CA SER A 152 29.90 -17.70 46.48
C SER A 152 30.50 -16.93 47.65
N LEU A 153 30.21 -15.62 47.76
CA LEU A 153 30.68 -14.80 48.87
C LEU A 153 30.19 -15.33 50.22
N THR A 154 28.91 -15.69 50.32
CA THR A 154 28.34 -16.29 51.55
C THR A 154 29.08 -17.58 51.92
N LYS A 155 29.31 -18.48 50.96
CA LYS A 155 30.07 -19.73 51.19
C LYS A 155 31.49 -19.46 51.69
N TRP A 156 32.18 -18.48 51.11
CA TRP A 156 33.53 -18.08 51.55
C TRP A 156 33.53 -17.52 52.97
N GLN A 157 32.54 -16.67 53.30
CA GLN A 157 32.38 -16.11 54.63
C GLN A 157 32.10 -17.19 55.68
N ASP A 158 31.24 -18.16 55.37
CA ASP A 158 30.94 -19.28 56.27
C ASP A 158 32.17 -20.16 56.47
N SER A 159 32.91 -20.46 55.40
CA SER A 159 34.16 -21.22 55.47
C SER A 159 35.19 -20.50 56.34
N TYR A 160 35.35 -19.19 56.15
CA TYR A 160 36.26 -18.37 56.96
C TYR A 160 35.92 -18.42 58.46
N LYS A 161 34.63 -18.27 58.81
CA LYS A 161 34.18 -18.37 60.21
C LYS A 161 34.43 -19.75 60.81
N GLN A 162 34.23 -20.82 60.04
CA GLN A 162 34.52 -22.18 60.49
C GLN A 162 36.02 -22.37 60.80
N LEU A 163 36.90 -21.87 59.92
CA LEU A 163 38.34 -21.89 60.11
C LEU A 163 38.79 -21.07 61.32
N GLU A 164 38.19 -19.90 61.54
CA GLU A 164 38.45 -19.07 62.72
C GLU A 164 38.06 -19.79 64.01
N MET A 165 36.87 -20.40 64.05
CA MET A 165 36.41 -21.20 65.19
C MET A 165 37.33 -22.40 65.45
N GLN A 166 37.76 -23.10 64.40
CA GLN A 166 38.68 -24.23 64.53
C GLN A 166 40.04 -23.80 65.10
N ASN A 167 40.59 -22.67 64.65
CA ASN A 167 41.82 -22.11 65.21
C ASN A 167 41.68 -21.72 66.68
N LEU A 168 40.54 -21.16 67.08
CA LEU A 168 40.25 -20.80 68.46
C LEU A 168 40.24 -22.03 69.38
N LEU A 169 39.61 -23.12 68.93
CA LEU A 169 39.59 -24.40 69.66
C LEU A 169 40.98 -25.03 69.79
N LEU A 170 41.82 -24.91 68.74
CA LEU A 170 43.18 -25.43 68.75
C LEU A 170 44.11 -24.66 69.70
N ARG A 171 43.86 -23.37 69.93
CA ARG A 171 44.65 -22.54 70.87
C ARG A 171 44.28 -22.73 72.34
N GLN A 172 43.20 -23.45 72.64
CA GLN A 172 42.73 -23.71 74.01
C GLN A 172 43.13 -25.09 74.55
N LYS A 173 43.84 -25.90 73.75
CA LYS A 173 44.46 -27.18 74.16
C LYS A 173 45.96 -26.99 74.34
#